data_AF-A0A9E0BPL5-F1
#
_entry.id   AF-A0A9E0BPL5-F1
#
_cell.length_a   1.000
_cell.length_b   1.000
_cell.length_c   1.000
_cell.angle_alpha   90.00
_cell.angle_beta   90.00
_cell.angle_gamma   90.00
#
_symmetry.space_group_name_H-M   'P 1'
#
loop_
_entity.id
_entity.type
_entity.pdbx_description
1 polymer ?
#
loop_
_entity_poly.entity_id
_entity_poly.type
_entity_poly.pdbx_seq_one_letter_code
_entity_poly.pdbx_strand_id
1 'polypeptide(L)'
;MHEPSRGHPPTRRRVRGGALLGADGGPSLPGRAAEDLGHALWYIATWHGQWLVLLSFSAAAWKCAARDAWIGWDFRHAYDRLHLIANNSRLLILPEHHYPNLASRVLAGCERRLAADWRARFGYPLLLLETLVDPRYFHGTLYHAANWRYVGNTRGFRRTRAGYSRAPQAAKRVFVRPLHVHAQARLSRPILDPQYRHGAPKIMLSADQMVSLSDCFADIPDPRRGQGRRHPLPTVWPSPQAPSCAGCVATKPLACGRRT
;
A
#
# COMPACT_ATOMS: atom_id res chain seq x y z
N MET A 1 24.88 -47.45 -32.64
CA MET A 1 23.43 -47.23 -32.45
C MET A 1 23.22 -46.89 -30.98
N HIS A 2 23.07 -45.60 -30.67
CA HIS A 2 22.89 -45.13 -29.29
C HIS A 2 21.43 -44.74 -29.10
N GLU A 3 20.76 -45.48 -28.23
CA GLU A 3 19.39 -45.23 -27.79
C GLU A 3 19.44 -44.26 -26.59
N PRO A 4 18.76 -43.11 -26.61
CA PRO A 4 18.71 -42.23 -25.44
C PRO A 4 17.53 -42.62 -24.55
N SER A 5 17.87 -42.92 -23.30
CA SER A 5 16.99 -43.18 -22.17
C SER A 5 15.88 -42.14 -21.99
N ARG A 6 14.63 -42.61 -21.97
CA ARG A 6 13.43 -41.80 -21.68
C ARG A 6 13.42 -41.31 -20.23
N GLY A 7 13.53 -40.00 -20.04
CA GLY A 7 13.35 -39.34 -18.75
C GLY A 7 11.89 -39.39 -18.29
N HIS A 8 11.68 -39.86 -17.05
CA HIS A 8 10.41 -39.79 -16.33
C HIS A 8 10.00 -38.31 -16.09
N PRO A 9 8.70 -37.96 -16.19
CA PRO A 9 8.24 -36.61 -15.89
C PRO A 9 8.25 -36.35 -14.37
N PRO A 10 8.68 -35.17 -13.88
CA PRO A 10 8.58 -34.86 -12.47
C PRO A 10 7.11 -34.61 -12.09
N THR A 11 6.60 -35.52 -11.27
CA THR A 11 5.37 -35.49 -10.50
C THR A 11 5.02 -34.09 -9.95
N ARG A 12 3.81 -33.60 -10.29
CA ARG A 12 3.15 -32.46 -9.64
C ARG A 12 3.05 -32.73 -8.13
N ARG A 13 3.83 -32.02 -7.31
CA ARG A 13 3.60 -31.93 -5.86
C ARG A 13 3.19 -30.53 -5.45
N ARG A 14 2.10 -30.49 -4.68
CA ARG A 14 1.40 -29.33 -4.12
C ARG A 14 2.37 -28.36 -3.44
N VAL A 15 2.24 -27.08 -3.78
CA VAL A 15 2.70 -25.98 -2.93
C VAL A 15 1.83 -26.00 -1.68
N ARG A 16 2.37 -26.51 -0.56
CA ARG A 16 1.73 -26.38 0.76
C ARG A 16 1.85 -24.91 1.19
N GLY A 17 0.72 -24.21 1.16
CA GLY A 17 0.57 -22.91 1.80
C GLY A 17 0.48 -23.12 3.31
N GLY A 18 1.52 -22.72 4.02
CA GLY A 18 1.50 -22.52 5.46
C GLY A 18 2.03 -21.11 5.74
N ALA A 19 1.32 -20.38 6.59
CA ALA A 19 1.99 -19.48 7.51
C ALA A 19 3.12 -20.28 8.17
N LEU A 20 4.35 -19.77 8.07
CA LEU A 20 5.61 -20.24 8.66
C LEU A 20 5.69 -21.74 9.03
N LEU A 21 6.47 -22.53 8.28
CA LEU A 21 6.97 -23.82 8.76
C LEU A 21 8.50 -23.77 8.81
N GLY A 22 9.02 -23.37 9.97
CA GLY A 22 10.22 -23.98 10.52
C GLY A 22 9.75 -25.17 11.35
N ALA A 23 10.13 -26.38 10.93
CA ALA A 23 10.19 -27.52 11.83
C ALA A 23 11.68 -27.72 12.07
N ASP A 24 12.14 -27.28 13.23
CA ASP A 24 13.20 -27.90 14.04
C ASP A 24 13.27 -27.14 15.36
N GLY A 25 13.05 -27.86 16.46
CA GLY A 25 12.93 -27.33 17.80
C GLY A 25 14.25 -26.71 18.29
N GLY A 26 14.25 -25.39 18.42
CA GLY A 26 15.27 -24.60 19.10
C GLY A 26 14.63 -23.29 19.58
N PRO A 27 15.06 -22.72 20.72
CA PRO A 27 14.28 -21.73 21.44
C PRO A 27 14.07 -20.46 20.60
N SER A 28 12.79 -20.20 20.32
CA SER A 28 12.31 -19.00 19.65
C SER A 28 12.65 -17.76 20.47
N LEU A 29 13.56 -16.93 19.96
CA LEU A 29 13.68 -15.55 20.42
C LEU A 29 12.40 -14.79 20.04
N PRO A 30 11.80 -14.01 20.96
CA PRO A 30 10.55 -13.31 20.70
C PRO A 30 10.83 -12.15 19.74
N GLY A 31 10.57 -12.39 18.45
CA GLY A 31 10.51 -11.34 17.45
C GLY A 31 9.34 -10.43 17.79
N ARG A 32 9.63 -9.27 18.40
CA ARG A 32 8.68 -8.19 18.62
C ARG A 32 7.83 -8.00 17.37
N ALA A 33 6.52 -8.16 17.52
CA ALA A 33 5.56 -7.69 16.52
C ALA A 33 5.90 -6.22 16.26
N ALA A 34 6.32 -5.91 15.04
CA ALA A 34 6.47 -4.53 14.61
C ALA A 34 5.06 -3.94 14.56
N GLU A 35 4.69 -3.26 15.64
CA GLU A 35 3.51 -2.42 15.74
C GLU A 35 3.58 -1.33 14.65
N ASP A 36 2.49 -1.21 13.89
CA ASP A 36 2.09 -0.06 13.05
C ASP A 36 3.04 0.49 11.97
N LEU A 37 3.77 -0.36 11.24
CA LEU A 37 4.43 0.04 9.99
C LEU A 37 3.56 -0.19 8.75
N GLY A 38 2.36 0.40 8.72
CA GLY A 38 1.50 0.48 7.52
C GLY A 38 1.07 -0.88 6.92
N HIS A 39 0.31 -0.81 5.82
CA HIS A 39 -0.15 -2.01 5.10
C HIS A 39 1.01 -2.65 4.31
N ALA A 40 1.79 -3.52 4.96
CA ALA A 40 2.87 -4.26 4.32
C ALA A 40 2.90 -5.76 4.70
N LEU A 41 3.30 -6.59 3.75
CA LEU A 41 3.56 -8.02 3.91
C LEU A 41 4.93 -8.37 3.31
N TRP A 42 5.65 -9.26 3.98
CA TRP A 42 6.96 -9.75 3.55
C TRP A 42 6.94 -11.25 3.34
N TYR A 43 7.66 -11.69 2.31
CA TYR A 43 7.78 -13.09 1.94
C TYR A 43 9.25 -13.43 1.74
N ILE A 44 9.60 -14.63 2.20
CA ILE A 44 10.91 -15.25 1.97
C ILE A 44 10.63 -16.56 1.23
N ALA A 45 11.19 -16.70 0.03
CA ALA A 45 11.15 -17.95 -0.71
C ALA A 45 12.36 -18.78 -0.29
N THR A 46 12.11 -20.00 0.18
CA THR A 46 13.15 -20.93 0.61
C THR A 46 13.16 -22.21 -0.23
N TRP A 47 14.34 -22.82 -0.36
CA TRP A 47 14.53 -24.10 -1.01
C TRP A 47 15.64 -24.87 -0.28
N HIS A 48 15.36 -26.11 0.13
CA HIS A 48 16.26 -26.92 0.96
C HIS A 48 16.83 -26.16 2.18
N GLY A 49 15.99 -25.39 2.87
CA GLY A 49 16.39 -24.60 4.04
C GLY A 49 17.14 -23.30 3.72
N GLN A 50 17.55 -23.08 2.46
CA GLN A 50 18.24 -21.87 2.03
C GLN A 50 17.26 -20.80 1.58
N TRP A 51 17.59 -19.54 1.87
CA TRP A 51 16.80 -18.40 1.39
C TRP A 51 17.23 -18.07 -0.03
N LEU A 52 16.27 -17.86 -0.93
CA LEU A 52 16.56 -17.57 -2.33
C LEU A 52 16.12 -16.17 -2.74
N VAL A 53 14.90 -15.79 -2.37
CA VAL A 53 14.26 -14.55 -2.84
C VAL A 53 13.49 -13.89 -1.71
N LEU A 54 13.61 -12.58 -1.62
CA LEU A 54 12.90 -11.72 -0.68
C LEU A 54 11.90 -10.86 -1.46
N LEU A 55 10.64 -10.85 -1.02
CA LEU A 55 9.58 -10.03 -1.63
C LEU A 55 8.87 -9.20 -0.57
N SER A 56 8.55 -7.95 -0.90
CA SER A 56 7.68 -7.12 -0.09
C SER A 56 6.52 -6.55 -0.91
N PHE A 57 5.33 -6.62 -0.33
CA PHE A 57 4.15 -5.95 -0.82
C PHE A 57 3.77 -4.88 0.19
N SER A 58 3.56 -3.66 -0.27
CA SER A 58 3.18 -2.52 0.56
C SER A 58 1.98 -1.79 -0.04
N ALA A 59 1.51 -0.74 0.63
CA ALA A 59 0.49 0.15 0.08
C ALA A 59 0.88 0.68 -1.32
N ALA A 60 -0.14 0.90 -2.15
CA ALA A 60 0.02 1.45 -3.50
C ALA A 60 0.66 2.84 -3.51
N ALA A 61 1.30 3.17 -4.63
CA ALA A 61 1.78 4.52 -4.89
C ALA A 61 0.59 5.49 -4.90
N TRP A 62 0.70 6.55 -4.11
CA TRP A 62 -0.37 7.53 -3.95
C TRP A 62 -0.78 8.21 -5.26
N LYS A 63 0.19 8.54 -6.12
CA LYS A 63 -0.03 9.19 -7.42
C LYS A 63 0.67 8.39 -8.50
N CYS A 64 -0.10 7.79 -9.41
CA CYS A 64 0.45 7.04 -10.53
C CYS A 64 -0.47 7.19 -11.75
N ALA A 65 -0.25 8.25 -12.54
CA ALA A 65 -1.09 8.58 -13.69
C ALA A 65 -1.21 7.44 -14.72
N ALA A 66 -0.14 6.68 -14.95
CA ALA A 66 -0.16 5.54 -15.88
C ALA A 66 -1.13 4.44 -15.42
N ARG A 67 -1.11 4.11 -14.12
CA ARG A 67 -2.08 3.19 -13.51
C ARG A 67 -3.49 3.76 -13.56
N ASP A 68 -3.66 5.01 -13.16
CA ASP A 68 -4.98 5.63 -13.07
C ASP A 68 -5.66 5.72 -14.45
N ALA A 69 -4.88 6.04 -15.50
CA ALA A 69 -5.33 6.00 -16.88
C ALA A 69 -5.68 4.58 -17.35
N TRP A 70 -4.91 3.56 -16.95
CA TRP A 70 -5.25 2.18 -17.25
C TRP A 70 -6.52 1.70 -16.52
N ILE A 71 -6.72 2.10 -15.26
CA ILE A 71 -7.96 1.77 -14.53
C ILE A 71 -9.16 2.49 -15.15
N GLY A 72 -8.98 3.75 -15.56
CA GLY A 72 -10.04 4.59 -16.11
C GLY A 72 -10.98 5.16 -15.05
N TRP A 73 -10.53 5.27 -13.80
CA TRP A 73 -11.30 5.86 -12.71
C TRP A 73 -11.11 7.37 -12.59
N ASP A 74 -12.11 8.05 -12.01
CA ASP A 74 -11.99 9.47 -11.65
C ASP A 74 -11.13 9.64 -10.38
N PHE A 75 -10.40 10.76 -10.29
CA PHE A 75 -9.52 11.06 -9.16
C PHE A 75 -10.25 11.05 -7.81
N ARG A 76 -11.54 11.40 -7.79
CA ARG A 76 -12.40 11.40 -6.59
C ARG A 76 -12.55 10.01 -6.00
N HIS A 77 -12.59 8.99 -6.86
CA HIS A 77 -12.69 7.60 -6.47
C HIS A 77 -11.32 6.96 -6.22
N ALA A 78 -10.27 7.45 -6.87
CA ALA A 78 -8.94 6.85 -6.78
C ALA A 78 -8.44 6.79 -5.33
N TYR A 79 -8.52 7.90 -4.59
CA TYR A 79 -7.99 7.97 -3.22
C TYR A 79 -8.63 6.95 -2.27
N ASP A 80 -9.96 6.88 -2.28
CA ASP A 80 -10.75 5.99 -1.41
C ASP A 80 -10.62 4.51 -1.79
N ARG A 81 -9.94 4.18 -2.90
CA ARG A 81 -9.81 2.82 -3.44
C ARG A 81 -8.37 2.34 -3.53
N LEU A 82 -7.40 3.19 -3.19
CA LEU A 82 -5.97 2.85 -3.20
C LEU A 82 -5.65 1.67 -2.28
N HIS A 83 -6.40 1.46 -1.20
CA HIS A 83 -6.20 0.33 -0.29
C HIS A 83 -6.43 -1.02 -0.96
N LEU A 84 -7.23 -1.08 -2.03
CA LEU A 84 -7.49 -2.29 -2.82
C LEU A 84 -6.32 -2.66 -3.76
N ILE A 85 -5.28 -1.83 -3.79
CA ILE A 85 -4.10 -1.98 -4.63
C ILE A 85 -2.88 -2.16 -3.73
N ALA A 86 -2.07 -3.17 -4.02
CA ALA A 86 -0.78 -3.35 -3.36
C ALA A 86 0.37 -3.15 -4.34
N ASN A 87 1.45 -2.52 -3.87
CA ASN A 87 2.67 -2.33 -4.62
C ASN A 87 3.69 -3.41 -4.27
N ASN A 88 4.22 -4.12 -5.25
CA ASN A 88 5.43 -4.91 -5.08
C ASN A 88 6.63 -3.96 -4.99
N SER A 89 6.95 -3.60 -3.75
CA SER A 89 7.95 -2.59 -3.41
C SER A 89 9.38 -3.12 -3.41
N ARG A 90 9.54 -4.44 -3.21
CA ARG A 90 10.84 -5.11 -3.28
C ARG A 90 10.67 -6.51 -3.85
N LEU A 91 11.57 -6.84 -4.76
CA LEU A 91 11.85 -8.19 -5.20
C LEU A 91 13.37 -8.29 -5.32
N LEU A 92 13.97 -9.10 -4.46
CA LEU A 92 15.41 -9.27 -4.39
C LEU A 92 15.73 -10.76 -4.48
N ILE A 93 16.44 -11.13 -5.53
CA ILE A 93 17.05 -12.45 -5.67
C ILE A 93 18.43 -12.36 -5.02
N LEU A 94 18.77 -13.29 -4.14
CA LEU A 94 20.09 -13.30 -3.52
C LEU A 94 21.17 -13.61 -4.58
N PRO A 95 22.35 -12.96 -4.48
CA PRO A 95 23.40 -13.03 -5.50
C PRO A 95 23.79 -14.47 -5.87
N GLU A 96 23.81 -15.37 -4.89
CA GLU A 96 24.21 -16.77 -5.04
C GLU A 96 23.15 -17.65 -5.75
N HIS A 97 21.97 -17.11 -6.02
CA HIS A 97 20.79 -17.89 -6.44
C HIS A 97 20.15 -17.37 -7.73
N HIS A 98 20.95 -17.18 -8.76
CA HIS A 98 20.49 -16.77 -10.09
C HIS A 98 20.18 -17.97 -11.00
N TYR A 99 19.00 -18.56 -10.82
CA TYR A 99 18.52 -19.65 -11.69
C TYR A 99 17.50 -19.14 -12.73
N PRO A 100 17.46 -19.73 -13.94
CA PRO A 100 16.43 -19.42 -14.93
C PRO A 100 15.02 -19.60 -14.36
N ASN A 101 14.14 -18.62 -14.64
CA ASN A 101 12.73 -18.64 -14.23
C ASN A 101 12.44 -18.70 -12.71
N LEU A 102 13.46 -18.60 -11.85
CA LEU A 102 13.27 -18.62 -10.40
C LEU A 102 12.33 -17.49 -9.96
N ALA A 103 12.64 -16.27 -10.36
CA ALA A 103 11.91 -15.10 -9.90
C ALA A 103 10.46 -15.10 -10.39
N SER A 104 10.19 -15.50 -11.64
CA SER A 104 8.81 -15.53 -12.16
C SER A 104 7.98 -16.61 -11.48
N ARG A 105 8.59 -17.77 -11.19
CA ARG A 105 7.97 -18.85 -10.43
C ARG A 105 7.67 -18.46 -8.99
N VAL A 106 8.62 -17.81 -8.31
CA VAL A 106 8.42 -17.32 -6.94
C VAL A 106 7.34 -16.25 -6.91
N LEU A 107 7.40 -15.27 -7.83
CA LEU A 107 6.42 -14.18 -7.92
C LEU A 107 5.00 -14.74 -8.14
N ALA A 108 4.81 -15.64 -9.10
CA ALA A 108 3.53 -16.30 -9.33
C ALA A 108 3.05 -17.14 -8.12
N GLY A 109 3.98 -17.72 -7.36
CA GLY A 109 3.68 -18.42 -6.11
C GLY A 109 3.17 -17.49 -5.02
N CYS A 110 3.83 -16.34 -4.85
CA CYS A 110 3.42 -15.28 -3.92
C CYS A 110 2.06 -14.70 -4.30
N GLU A 111 1.83 -14.36 -5.57
CA GLU A 111 0.55 -13.82 -6.06
C GLU A 111 -0.66 -14.67 -5.67
N ARG A 112 -0.54 -16.01 -5.78
CA ARG A 112 -1.63 -16.94 -5.44
C ARG A 112 -2.00 -16.93 -3.95
N ARG A 113 -1.05 -16.61 -3.07
CA ARG A 113 -1.25 -16.56 -1.62
C ARG A 113 -1.62 -15.16 -1.13
N LEU A 114 -1.03 -14.15 -1.77
CA LEU A 114 -1.11 -12.76 -1.36
C LEU A 114 -2.55 -12.27 -1.16
N ALA A 115 -3.48 -12.64 -2.05
CA ALA A 115 -4.87 -12.24 -1.92
C ALA A 115 -5.53 -12.75 -0.62
N ALA A 116 -5.21 -13.99 -0.22
CA ALA A 116 -5.73 -14.59 1.00
C ALA A 116 -5.04 -14.02 2.24
N ASP A 117 -3.71 -13.93 2.22
CA ASP A 117 -2.90 -13.41 3.32
C ASP A 117 -3.23 -11.93 3.61
N TRP A 118 -3.41 -11.13 2.57
CA TRP A 118 -3.77 -9.72 2.69
C TRP A 118 -5.14 -9.54 3.34
N ARG A 119 -6.13 -10.33 2.91
CA ARG A 119 -7.45 -10.30 3.53
C ARG A 119 -7.41 -10.76 4.99
N ALA A 120 -6.62 -11.78 5.31
CA ALA A 120 -6.47 -12.25 6.68
C ALA A 120 -5.79 -11.21 7.59
N ARG A 121 -4.81 -10.46 7.07
CA ARG A 121 -4.05 -9.48 7.86
C ARG A 121 -4.76 -8.12 7.99
N PHE A 122 -5.37 -7.62 6.92
CA PHE A 122 -5.92 -6.26 6.86
C PHE A 122 -7.45 -6.22 6.81
N GLY A 123 -8.11 -7.37 6.68
CA GLY A 123 -9.58 -7.49 6.72
C GLY A 123 -10.28 -7.23 5.39
N TYR A 124 -9.56 -6.93 4.30
CA TYR A 124 -10.14 -6.61 3.00
C TYR A 124 -9.40 -7.25 1.82
N PRO A 125 -10.08 -7.57 0.71
CA PRO A 125 -9.47 -8.20 -0.45
C PRO A 125 -8.67 -7.21 -1.33
N LEU A 126 -7.62 -7.71 -1.98
CA LEU A 126 -6.90 -7.00 -3.04
C LEU A 126 -7.53 -7.24 -4.41
N LEU A 127 -7.53 -6.20 -5.25
CA LEU A 127 -7.98 -6.28 -6.64
C LEU A 127 -6.83 -6.21 -7.65
N LEU A 128 -5.79 -5.43 -7.34
CA LEU A 128 -4.71 -5.13 -8.27
C LEU A 128 -3.36 -5.12 -7.56
N LEU A 129 -2.34 -5.64 -8.23
CA LEU A 129 -0.96 -5.38 -7.87
C LEU A 129 -0.34 -4.39 -8.86
N GLU A 130 0.54 -3.55 -8.35
CA GLU A 130 1.37 -2.65 -9.15
C GLU A 130 2.85 -2.81 -8.79
N THR A 131 3.73 -2.40 -9.70
CA THR A 131 5.15 -2.25 -9.41
C THR A 131 5.74 -1.16 -10.29
N LEU A 132 6.80 -0.52 -9.80
CA LEU A 132 7.48 0.58 -10.46
C LEU A 132 8.94 0.21 -10.71
N VAL A 133 9.26 -0.09 -11.96
CA VAL A 133 10.58 -0.55 -12.39
C VAL A 133 11.37 0.62 -12.97
N ASP A 134 12.57 0.84 -12.46
CA ASP A 134 13.48 1.84 -13.05
C ASP A 134 14.19 1.25 -14.28
N PRO A 135 13.91 1.76 -15.50
CA PRO A 135 14.49 1.23 -16.73
C PRO A 135 16.01 1.39 -16.82
N ARG A 136 16.63 2.21 -15.97
CA ARG A 136 18.10 2.36 -15.91
C ARG A 136 18.80 1.12 -15.37
N TYR A 137 18.13 0.40 -14.47
CA TYR A 137 18.70 -0.78 -13.81
C TYR A 137 18.06 -2.07 -14.31
N PHE A 138 16.75 -2.03 -14.64
CA PHE A 138 16.00 -3.24 -14.94
C PHE A 138 15.01 -3.02 -16.08
N HIS A 139 14.95 -3.97 -17.01
CA HIS A 139 14.03 -3.92 -18.16
C HIS A 139 12.58 -4.28 -17.81
N GLY A 140 12.37 -4.97 -16.68
CA GLY A 140 11.05 -5.49 -16.28
C GLY A 140 10.68 -6.84 -16.92
N THR A 141 11.63 -7.54 -17.54
CA THR A 141 11.43 -8.84 -18.22
C THR A 141 10.75 -9.88 -17.33
N LEU A 142 11.09 -9.90 -16.04
CA LEU A 142 10.47 -10.74 -15.04
C LEU A 142 8.94 -10.53 -14.96
N TYR A 143 8.51 -9.27 -14.93
CA TYR A 143 7.09 -8.92 -14.82
C TYR A 143 6.34 -9.30 -16.10
N HIS A 144 6.96 -9.08 -17.27
CA HIS A 144 6.41 -9.59 -18.54
C HIS A 144 6.24 -11.12 -18.52
N ALA A 145 7.27 -11.86 -18.08
CA ALA A 145 7.23 -13.32 -17.98
C ALA A 145 6.20 -13.82 -16.95
N ALA A 146 5.87 -13.01 -15.95
CA ALA A 146 4.85 -13.31 -14.94
C ALA A 146 3.43 -12.83 -15.34
N ASN A 147 3.21 -12.45 -16.61
CA ASN A 147 1.93 -11.94 -17.13
C ASN A 147 1.47 -10.62 -16.48
N TRP A 148 2.41 -9.77 -16.08
CA TRP A 148 2.10 -8.39 -15.70
C TRP A 148 1.98 -7.54 -16.96
N ARG A 149 1.01 -6.63 -16.95
CA ARG A 149 0.75 -5.72 -18.07
C ARG A 149 1.49 -4.42 -17.84
N TYR A 150 2.31 -4.02 -18.81
CA TYR A 150 2.86 -2.67 -18.87
C TYR A 150 1.75 -1.67 -19.18
N VAL A 151 1.66 -0.59 -18.39
CA VAL A 151 0.58 0.42 -18.52
C VAL A 151 1.09 1.83 -18.81
N GLY A 152 2.41 2.01 -18.89
CA GLY A 152 3.03 3.30 -19.19
C GLY A 152 4.16 3.66 -18.24
N ASN A 153 4.61 4.90 -18.35
CA ASN A 153 5.72 5.41 -17.56
C ASN A 153 5.25 6.47 -16.55
N THR A 154 5.92 6.53 -15.41
CA THR A 154 5.80 7.66 -14.49
C THR A 154 6.51 8.88 -15.05
N ARG A 155 6.11 10.09 -14.61
CA ARG A 155 6.76 11.35 -15.01
C ARG A 155 8.11 11.58 -14.35
N GLY A 156 8.60 10.66 -13.50
CA GLY A 156 9.94 10.71 -12.90
C GLY A 156 10.15 11.73 -11.78
N PHE A 157 9.09 12.33 -11.25
CA PHE A 157 9.16 13.20 -10.09
C PHE A 157 9.37 12.39 -8.80
N ARG A 158 10.33 12.81 -7.96
CA ARG A 158 10.59 12.21 -6.66
C ARG A 158 10.10 13.15 -5.56
N ARG A 159 9.54 12.60 -4.48
CA ARG A 159 9.27 13.37 -3.27
C ARG A 159 10.59 13.70 -2.56
N THR A 160 10.82 14.98 -2.31
CA THR A 160 11.92 15.52 -1.50
C THR A 160 11.35 16.13 -0.22
N ARG A 161 12.21 16.47 0.75
CA ARG A 161 11.77 17.13 2.00
C ARG A 161 11.03 18.46 1.75
N ALA A 162 11.32 19.11 0.62
CA ALA A 162 10.72 20.39 0.20
C ALA A 162 9.53 20.22 -0.78
N GLY A 163 9.03 19.01 -1.01
CA GLY A 163 7.91 18.75 -1.92
C GLY A 163 8.26 17.73 -3.01
N TYR A 164 8.14 18.11 -4.28
CA TYR A 164 8.54 17.28 -5.41
C TYR A 164 9.80 17.83 -6.07
N SER A 165 10.60 16.95 -6.69
CA SER A 165 11.77 17.36 -7.45
C SER A 165 11.38 18.35 -8.55
N ARG A 166 12.14 19.43 -8.71
CA ARG A 166 11.88 20.46 -9.73
C ARG A 166 11.97 19.91 -11.15
N ALA A 167 12.81 18.89 -11.36
CA ALA A 167 12.98 18.21 -12.62
C ALA A 167 12.60 16.72 -12.51
N PRO A 168 12.09 16.12 -13.61
CA PRO A 168 11.89 14.69 -13.69
C PRO A 168 13.25 13.99 -13.73
N GLN A 169 13.53 13.14 -12.74
CA GLN A 169 14.84 12.48 -12.63
C GLN A 169 14.91 11.20 -13.46
N ALA A 170 13.94 10.30 -13.31
CA ALA A 170 13.91 9.03 -14.02
C ALA A 170 12.47 8.51 -14.13
N ALA A 171 11.97 8.38 -15.35
CA ALA A 171 10.68 7.78 -15.61
C ALA A 171 10.74 6.28 -15.32
N LYS A 172 9.97 5.82 -14.33
CA LYS A 172 9.80 4.39 -14.03
C LYS A 172 8.73 3.77 -14.90
N ARG A 173 8.97 2.57 -15.42
CA ARG A 173 7.96 1.72 -16.06
C ARG A 173 6.98 1.21 -15.02
N VAL A 174 5.69 1.33 -15.29
CA VAL A 174 4.62 0.86 -14.42
C VAL A 174 4.05 -0.42 -14.98
N PHE A 175 4.04 -1.46 -14.16
CA PHE A 175 3.41 -2.73 -14.46
C PHE A 175 2.27 -2.99 -13.49
N VAL A 176 1.19 -3.59 -13.99
CA VAL A 176 0.04 -3.97 -13.17
C VAL A 176 -0.32 -5.44 -13.40
N ARG A 177 -0.82 -6.07 -12.34
CA ARG A 177 -1.28 -7.46 -12.36
C ARG A 177 -2.66 -7.55 -11.71
N PRO A 178 -3.73 -7.72 -12.51
CA PRO A 178 -5.08 -7.95 -11.99
C PRO A 178 -5.14 -9.26 -11.20
N LEU A 179 -5.58 -9.22 -9.95
CA LEU A 179 -5.82 -10.45 -9.16
C LEU A 179 -7.23 -11.02 -9.41
N HIS A 180 -8.11 -10.21 -9.99
CA HIS A 180 -9.46 -10.57 -10.39
C HIS A 180 -9.64 -10.26 -11.88
N VAL A 181 -10.36 -11.12 -12.63
CA VAL A 181 -10.60 -10.97 -14.08
C VAL A 181 -11.15 -9.57 -14.42
N HIS A 182 -12.17 -9.14 -13.68
CA HIS A 182 -12.79 -7.82 -13.83
C HIS A 182 -12.21 -6.74 -12.88
N ALA A 183 -10.95 -6.84 -12.46
CA ALA A 183 -10.38 -5.87 -11.51
C ALA A 183 -10.50 -4.41 -12.01
N GLN A 184 -10.21 -4.16 -13.28
CA GLN A 184 -10.32 -2.84 -13.89
C GLN A 184 -11.75 -2.28 -13.77
N ALA A 185 -12.75 -3.05 -14.21
CA ALA A 185 -14.17 -2.66 -14.15
C ALA A 185 -14.68 -2.48 -12.70
N ARG A 186 -14.24 -3.35 -11.78
CA ARG A 186 -14.60 -3.23 -10.36
C ARG A 186 -13.99 -1.99 -9.70
N LEU A 187 -12.81 -1.57 -10.14
CA LEU A 187 -12.15 -0.37 -9.64
C LEU A 187 -12.69 0.91 -10.28
N SER A 188 -13.17 0.88 -11.53
CA SER A 188 -13.65 2.08 -12.23
C SER A 188 -15.13 2.42 -12.01
N ARG A 189 -15.97 1.46 -11.63
CA ARG A 189 -17.41 1.68 -11.42
C ARG A 189 -17.72 2.79 -10.39
N PRO A 190 -18.86 3.48 -10.48
CA PRO A 190 -19.24 4.53 -9.52
C PRO A 190 -19.41 4.00 -8.09
N ILE A 191 -20.05 2.84 -7.92
CA ILE A 191 -20.36 2.26 -6.62
C ILE A 191 -19.58 0.96 -6.44
N LEU A 192 -18.75 0.89 -5.40
CA LEU A 192 -18.03 -0.34 -5.04
C LEU A 192 -18.97 -1.39 -4.43
N ASP A 193 -18.66 -2.68 -4.64
CA ASP A 193 -19.33 -3.78 -3.93
C ASP A 193 -19.08 -3.60 -2.43
N PRO A 194 -20.05 -3.99 -1.58
CA PRO A 194 -19.90 -3.92 -0.12
C PRO A 194 -18.61 -4.56 0.40
N GLN A 195 -18.17 -5.69 -0.19
CA GLN A 195 -16.93 -6.38 0.20
C GLN A 195 -15.63 -5.57 0.01
N TYR A 196 -15.66 -4.47 -0.76
CA TYR A 196 -14.50 -3.60 -0.99
C TYR A 196 -14.62 -2.26 -0.25
N ARG A 197 -15.77 -2.00 0.38
CA ARG A 197 -16.00 -0.78 1.18
C ARG A 197 -15.33 -0.97 2.53
N HIS A 198 -14.05 -0.59 2.60
CA HIS A 198 -13.26 -0.63 3.81
C HIS A 198 -12.66 0.75 4.08
N GLY A 199 -12.57 1.09 5.36
CA GLY A 199 -12.23 2.42 5.85
C GLY A 199 -13.22 2.86 6.91
N ALA A 200 -12.80 3.77 7.79
CA ALA A 200 -13.73 4.41 8.71
C ALA A 200 -14.80 5.15 7.87
N PRO A 201 -16.08 5.13 8.28
CA PRO A 201 -17.09 5.95 7.64
C PRO A 201 -16.57 7.39 7.62
N LYS A 202 -16.46 7.95 6.42
CA LYS A 202 -16.20 9.38 6.24
C LYS A 202 -17.33 10.06 7.00
N ILE A 203 -17.03 10.74 8.10
CA ILE A 203 -18.05 11.40 8.91
C ILE A 203 -18.78 12.35 7.96
N MET A 204 -20.00 11.98 7.57
CA MET A 204 -20.90 12.88 6.88
C MET A 204 -21.59 13.66 7.99
N LEU A 205 -21.08 14.86 8.24
CA LEU A 205 -21.74 15.79 9.15
C LEU A 205 -23.07 16.18 8.52
N SER A 206 -24.18 16.00 9.25
CA SER A 206 -25.44 16.61 8.85
C SER A 206 -25.32 18.14 8.85
N ALA A 207 -26.23 18.84 8.17
CA ALA A 207 -26.26 20.30 8.20
C ALA A 207 -26.31 20.84 9.65
N ASP A 208 -27.10 20.21 10.51
CA ASP A 208 -27.21 20.55 11.93
C ASP A 208 -25.90 20.30 12.69
N GLN A 209 -25.19 19.20 12.38
CA GLN A 209 -23.87 18.91 12.96
C GLN A 209 -22.78 19.88 12.49
N MET A 210 -22.88 20.41 11.26
CA MET A 210 -21.99 21.47 10.79
C MET A 210 -22.21 22.79 11.55
N VAL A 211 -23.46 23.11 11.90
CA VAL A 211 -23.77 24.29 12.72
C VAL A 211 -23.20 24.13 14.12
N SER A 212 -23.40 22.97 14.75
CA SER A 212 -22.84 22.66 16.08
C SER A 212 -21.30 22.70 16.09
N LEU A 213 -20.62 22.35 15.00
CA LEU A 213 -19.17 22.51 14.87
C LEU A 213 -18.71 23.97 14.93
N SER A 214 -19.48 24.88 14.32
CA SER A 214 -19.19 26.32 14.41
C SER A 214 -19.21 26.80 15.87
N ASP A 215 -20.17 26.30 16.66
CA ASP A 215 -20.26 26.61 18.08
C ASP A 215 -19.07 26.02 18.86
N CYS A 216 -18.67 24.77 18.57
CA CYS A 216 -17.47 24.18 19.18
C CYS A 216 -16.18 24.95 18.86
N PHE A 217 -16.08 25.57 17.68
CA PHE A 217 -14.92 26.40 17.31
C PHE A 217 -14.93 27.78 17.97
N ALA A 218 -16.08 28.26 18.45
CA ALA A 218 -16.18 29.55 19.14
C ALA A 218 -15.48 29.50 20.51
N ASP A 219 -15.47 28.34 21.17
CA ASP A 219 -14.85 28.13 22.48
C ASP A 219 -13.32 27.93 22.43
N ILE A 220 -12.74 27.79 21.23
CA ILE A 220 -11.29 27.61 21.07
C ILE A 220 -10.60 29.00 21.09
N PRO A 221 -9.66 29.25 22.02
CA PRO A 221 -8.96 30.54 22.08
C PRO A 221 -8.11 30.77 20.83
N ASP A 222 -8.29 31.92 20.17
CA ASP A 222 -7.62 32.25 18.91
C ASP A 222 -6.12 32.55 19.08
N PRO A 223 -5.21 31.66 18.60
CA PRO A 223 -3.77 31.83 18.76
C PRO A 223 -3.17 32.89 17.82
N ARG A 224 -3.97 33.50 16.93
CA ARG A 224 -3.48 34.52 15.98
C ARG A 224 -3.15 35.82 16.70
N ARG A 225 -2.01 36.43 16.34
CA ARG A 225 -1.60 37.77 16.78
C ARG A 225 -2.61 38.83 16.30
N GLY A 226 -2.78 39.92 17.05
CA GLY A 226 -3.85 40.91 16.87
C GLY A 226 -4.05 41.46 15.45
N GLN A 227 -2.99 41.56 14.64
CA GLN A 227 -3.08 42.00 13.24
C GLN A 227 -3.80 41.01 12.30
N GLY A 228 -4.01 39.75 12.70
CA GLY A 228 -4.66 38.69 11.91
C GLY A 228 -6.11 38.36 12.31
N ARG A 229 -6.73 39.12 13.23
CA ARG A 229 -8.07 38.85 13.79
C ARG A 229 -9.22 39.58 13.07
N ARG A 230 -9.11 39.80 11.75
CA ARG A 230 -10.17 40.51 10.99
C ARG A 230 -11.48 39.73 10.87
N HIS A 231 -11.43 38.42 11.07
CA HIS A 231 -12.60 37.54 11.02
C HIS A 231 -12.58 36.55 12.20
N PRO A 232 -13.72 36.32 12.88
CA PRO A 232 -13.85 35.31 13.93
C PRO A 232 -13.40 33.92 13.43
N LEU A 233 -12.81 33.10 14.31
CA LEU A 233 -12.33 31.76 13.96
C LEU A 233 -13.37 30.89 13.21
N PRO A 234 -14.66 30.87 13.61
CA PRO A 234 -15.67 30.06 12.92
C PRO A 234 -15.91 30.51 11.47
N THR A 235 -15.72 31.80 11.18
CA THR A 235 -15.89 32.39 9.84
C THR A 235 -14.69 32.13 8.91
N VAL A 236 -13.51 31.87 9.48
CA VAL A 236 -12.28 31.61 8.71
C VAL A 236 -12.11 30.13 8.37
N TRP A 237 -12.80 29.23 9.08
CA TRP A 237 -12.68 27.78 8.90
C TRP A 237 -13.76 27.08 8.04
N PRO A 238 -14.51 27.69 7.08
CA PRO A 238 -15.38 26.89 6.22
C PRO A 238 -14.59 26.21 5.09
N SER A 239 -13.43 25.62 5.39
CA SER A 239 -12.62 24.84 4.46
C SER A 239 -12.58 23.39 4.95
N PRO A 240 -13.04 22.40 4.16
CA PRO A 240 -13.14 20.99 4.58
C PRO A 240 -11.78 20.27 4.64
N GLN A 241 -10.66 20.98 4.79
CA GLN A 241 -9.30 20.42 4.74
C GLN A 241 -8.54 20.43 6.07
N ALA A 242 -9.20 20.14 7.19
CA ALA A 242 -8.48 19.88 8.43
C ALA A 242 -8.89 18.55 9.09
N PRO A 243 -8.06 17.50 8.98
CA PRO A 243 -8.11 16.39 9.91
C PRO A 243 -7.30 16.74 11.17
N SER A 244 -7.71 16.18 12.32
CA SER A 244 -6.97 16.17 13.60
C SER A 244 -7.10 17.41 14.49
N CYS A 245 -8.25 17.58 15.13
CA CYS A 245 -8.37 18.15 16.49
C CYS A 245 -9.39 17.35 17.31
N ALA A 246 -9.34 16.01 17.28
CA ALA A 246 -10.09 15.16 18.20
C ALA A 246 -9.07 14.42 19.05
N GLY A 247 -8.65 15.02 20.17
CA GLY A 247 -7.62 14.44 21.03
C GLY A 247 -7.11 15.31 22.18
N CYS A 248 -7.49 16.58 22.29
CA CYS A 248 -7.19 17.36 23.49
C CYS A 248 -8.29 17.17 24.54
N VAL A 249 -8.27 16.01 25.21
CA VAL A 249 -8.96 15.86 26.49
C VAL A 249 -8.20 16.70 27.50
N ALA A 250 -8.77 17.83 27.88
CA ALA A 250 -8.32 18.64 29.00
C ALA A 250 -8.56 17.87 30.32
N THR A 251 -7.50 17.31 30.90
CA THR A 251 -7.51 16.88 32.31
C THR A 251 -6.92 17.96 33.20
N LYS A 252 -7.80 18.84 33.70
CA LYS A 252 -7.99 19.29 35.11
C LYS A 252 -6.80 19.91 35.91
N PRO A 253 -7.05 20.58 37.06
CA PRO A 253 -6.62 21.97 37.27
C PRO A 253 -5.74 22.22 38.53
N LEU A 254 -5.36 23.49 38.72
CA LEU A 254 -4.99 24.17 39.98
C LEU A 254 -3.72 23.71 40.72
N ALA A 255 -2.71 24.58 40.73
CA ALA A 255 -1.93 24.87 41.93
C ALA A 255 -1.50 26.35 41.91
N CYS A 256 -2.15 27.12 42.77
CA CYS A 256 -1.79 28.47 43.17
C CYS A 256 -0.42 28.44 43.85
N GLY A 257 0.45 29.39 43.51
CA GLY A 257 1.73 29.58 44.18
C GLY A 257 2.20 31.01 44.02
N ARG A 258 1.63 31.92 44.83
CA ARG A 258 2.22 33.24 45.10
C ARG A 258 3.64 33.03 45.61
N ARG A 259 4.60 33.79 45.08
CA ARG A 259 5.78 34.18 45.84
C ARG A 259 5.88 35.70 45.81
N THR A 260 6.01 36.20 47.04
CA THR A 260 6.46 37.52 47.48
C THR A 260 7.59 38.09 46.65
#